data_AF-A0A1A8B966-F1
#
_entry.id   AF-A0A1A8B966-F1
#
_cell.length_a   1.000
_cell.length_b   1.000
_cell.length_c   1.000
_cell.angle_alpha   90.00
_cell.angle_beta   90.00
_cell.angle_gamma   90.00
#
_symmetry.space_group_name_H-M   'P 1'
#
loop_
_entity.id
_entity.type
_entity.pdbx_description
1 polymer ?
#
loop_
_entity_poly.entity_id
_entity_poly.type
_entity_poly.pdbx_seq_one_letter_code
_entity_poly.pdbx_strand_id
1 'polypeptide(L)'
;QRLGATQAEIQEKIHDRLKQMEELKHAVDALKNSAQRALQECEKMFSDMMRSIERMQQEMAKLISSNKRAALNNAEGHMERLSNEIDDLKRRDNEITQLSRTEDHIHFIQSYHMLIAQTEAEELPSVTVNPYFTFGPVTKAVSEMKQHMNEFSNDEL
;
A
#
# COMPACT_ATOMS: atom_id res chain seq x y z
N GLN A 1 4.16 4.65 -89.66
CA GLN A 1 2.81 4.98 -89.12
C GLN A 1 2.98 5.46 -87.68
N ARG A 2 2.52 6.67 -87.34
CA ARG A 2 2.81 7.37 -86.08
C ARG A 2 1.83 6.99 -84.94
N LEU A 3 0.60 6.63 -85.31
CA LEU A 3 -0.47 6.20 -84.40
C LEU A 3 -0.13 4.91 -83.61
N GLY A 4 0.47 3.91 -84.26
CA GLY A 4 0.81 2.65 -83.59
C GLY A 4 1.89 2.80 -82.50
N ALA A 5 2.88 3.66 -82.73
CA ALA A 5 3.92 3.97 -81.74
C ALA A 5 3.33 4.70 -80.53
N THR A 6 2.48 5.72 -80.76
CA THR A 6 1.78 6.42 -79.67
C THR A 6 0.85 5.50 -78.88
N GLN A 7 0.18 4.55 -79.55
CA GLN A 7 -0.66 3.56 -78.85
C GLN A 7 0.16 2.64 -77.94
N ALA A 8 1.32 2.18 -78.39
CA ALA A 8 2.22 1.35 -77.58
C ALA A 8 2.73 2.10 -76.34
N GLU A 9 3.15 3.36 -76.48
CA GLU A 9 3.58 4.20 -75.34
C GLU A 9 2.47 4.42 -74.31
N ILE A 10 1.21 4.57 -74.76
CA ILE A 10 0.06 4.70 -73.86
C ILE A 10 -0.19 3.38 -73.11
N GLN A 11 -0.10 2.24 -73.79
CA GLN A 11 -0.28 0.92 -73.17
C GLN A 11 0.79 0.64 -72.10
N GLU A 12 2.05 1.00 -72.37
CA GLU A 12 3.14 0.89 -71.40
C GLU A 12 2.87 1.76 -70.15
N LYS A 13 2.49 3.02 -70.34
CA LYS A 13 2.11 3.90 -69.23
C LYS A 13 0.93 3.36 -68.43
N ILE A 14 -0.06 2.76 -69.07
CA ILE A 14 -1.19 2.13 -68.37
C ILE A 14 -0.68 0.96 -67.51
N HIS A 15 0.19 0.11 -68.06
CA HIS A 15 0.77 -1.01 -67.33
C HIS A 15 1.55 -0.54 -66.08
N ASP A 16 2.39 0.48 -66.24
CA ASP A 16 3.15 1.07 -65.13
C ASP A 16 2.24 1.66 -64.05
N ARG A 17 1.18 2.37 -64.45
CA ARG A 17 0.22 2.94 -63.49
C ARG A 17 -0.59 1.86 -62.76
N LEU A 18 -0.94 0.76 -63.43
CA LEU A 18 -1.58 -0.38 -62.77
C LEU A 18 -0.65 -1.03 -61.73
N LYS A 19 0.63 -1.20 -62.07
CA LYS A 19 1.63 -1.72 -61.13
C LYS A 19 1.79 -0.81 -59.91
N GLN A 20 1.96 0.49 -60.13
CA GLN A 20 2.07 1.47 -59.05
C GLN A 20 0.82 1.52 -58.17
N MET A 21 -0.37 1.37 -58.76
CA MET A 21 -1.62 1.33 -58.01
C MET A 21 -1.68 0.09 -57.09
N GLU A 22 -1.18 -1.05 -57.54
CA GLU A 22 -1.15 -2.26 -56.71
C GLU A 22 -0.11 -2.17 -55.58
N GLU A 23 1.08 -1.63 -55.87
CA GLU A 23 2.10 -1.33 -54.86
C GLU A 23 1.55 -0.36 -53.80
N LEU A 24 0.80 0.67 -54.21
CA LEU A 24 0.19 1.63 -53.30
C LEU A 24 -0.88 0.99 -52.41
N LYS A 25 -1.72 0.10 -52.95
CA LYS A 25 -2.71 -0.63 -52.14
C LYS A 25 -2.02 -1.46 -51.06
N HIS A 26 -0.98 -2.21 -51.42
CA HIS A 26 -0.20 -2.99 -50.45
C HIS A 26 0.43 -2.11 -49.37
N ALA A 27 0.99 -0.97 -49.74
CA ALA A 27 1.57 -0.02 -48.77
C ALA A 27 0.51 0.52 -47.81
N VAL A 28 -0.69 0.86 -48.32
CA VAL A 28 -1.81 1.34 -47.49
C VAL A 28 -2.28 0.27 -46.51
N ASP A 29 -2.41 -0.98 -46.96
CA ASP A 29 -2.85 -2.07 -46.09
C ASP A 29 -1.78 -2.43 -45.05
N ALA A 30 -0.50 -2.39 -45.43
CA ALA A 30 0.61 -2.55 -44.49
C ALA A 30 0.60 -1.45 -43.41
N LEU A 31 0.36 -0.19 -43.80
CA LEU A 31 0.25 0.92 -42.87
C LEU A 31 -0.92 0.74 -41.89
N LYS A 32 -2.11 0.38 -42.39
CA LYS A 32 -3.29 0.12 -41.55
C LYS A 32 -3.01 -0.99 -40.53
N ASN A 33 -2.42 -2.10 -40.99
CA ASN A 33 -2.09 -3.23 -40.13
C ASN A 33 -1.03 -2.86 -39.08
N SER A 34 -0.04 -2.06 -39.46
CA SER A 34 1.00 -1.58 -38.54
C SER A 34 0.42 -0.65 -37.47
N ALA A 35 -0.44 0.30 -37.86
CA ALA A 35 -1.09 1.20 -36.93
C ALA A 35 -2.01 0.45 -35.95
N GLN A 36 -2.78 -0.52 -36.45
CA GLN A 36 -3.64 -1.37 -35.61
C GLN A 36 -2.83 -2.19 -34.61
N ARG A 37 -1.69 -2.76 -35.03
CA ARG A 37 -0.80 -3.52 -34.14
C ARG A 37 -0.21 -2.63 -33.04
N ALA A 38 0.31 -1.46 -33.41
CA ALA A 38 0.85 -0.50 -32.45
C ALA A 38 -0.20 -0.09 -31.42
N LEU A 39 -1.44 0.18 -31.85
CA LEU A 39 -2.54 0.51 -30.94
C LEU A 39 -2.82 -0.63 -29.95
N GLN A 40 -2.92 -1.87 -30.42
CA GLN A 40 -3.16 -3.04 -29.56
C GLN A 40 -2.03 -3.27 -28.55
N GLU A 41 -0.78 -3.06 -28.96
CA GLU A 41 0.38 -3.15 -28.08
C GLU A 41 0.31 -2.07 -26.99
N CYS A 42 0.01 -0.82 -27.35
CA CYS A 42 -0.20 0.27 -26.39
C CYS A 42 -1.35 -0.03 -25.43
N GLU A 43 -2.51 -0.47 -25.92
CA GLU A 43 -3.66 -0.84 -25.09
C GLU A 43 -3.31 -1.94 -24.08
N LYS A 44 -2.54 -2.94 -24.51
CA LYS A 44 -2.04 -4.01 -23.63
C LYS A 44 -1.11 -3.45 -22.56
N MET A 45 -0.15 -2.60 -22.94
CA MET A 45 0.78 -1.97 -21.99
C MET A 45 0.03 -1.15 -20.93
N PHE A 46 -0.93 -0.30 -21.34
CA PHE A 46 -1.76 0.45 -20.39
C PHE A 46 -2.58 -0.47 -19.48
N SER A 47 -3.14 -1.56 -20.02
CA SER A 47 -3.86 -2.55 -19.21
C SER A 47 -2.98 -3.18 -18.13
N ASP A 48 -1.75 -3.56 -18.48
CA ASP A 48 -0.80 -4.15 -17.54
C ASP A 48 -0.32 -3.14 -16.47
N MET A 49 -0.17 -1.86 -16.85
CA MET A 49 0.11 -0.76 -15.91
C MET A 49 -1.04 -0.56 -14.91
N MET A 50 -2.29 -0.49 -15.38
CA MET A 50 -3.47 -0.34 -14.51
C MET A 50 -3.56 -1.49 -13.50
N ARG A 51 -3.38 -2.74 -13.93
CA ARG A 51 -3.36 -3.90 -13.02
C ARG A 51 -2.25 -3.82 -11.97
N SER A 52 -1.09 -3.28 -12.35
CA SER A 52 0.02 -3.10 -11.41
C SER A 52 -0.29 -2.05 -10.34
N ILE A 53 -0.95 -0.94 -10.73
CA ILE A 53 -1.42 0.10 -9.80
C ILE A 53 -2.48 -0.46 -8.85
N GLU A 54 -3.46 -1.21 -9.36
CA GLU A 54 -4.50 -1.86 -8.54
C GLU A 54 -3.90 -2.83 -7.53
N ARG A 55 -2.95 -3.67 -7.95
CA ARG A 55 -2.25 -4.59 -7.04
C ARG A 55 -1.52 -3.83 -5.93
N MET A 56 -0.79 -2.78 -6.29
CA MET A 56 -0.07 -1.96 -5.32
C MET A 56 -1.03 -1.28 -4.33
N GLN A 57 -2.19 -0.79 -4.81
CA GLN A 57 -3.24 -0.26 -3.93
C GLN A 57 -3.72 -1.29 -2.90
N GLN A 58 -3.97 -2.53 -3.33
CA GLN A 58 -4.39 -3.61 -2.44
C GLN A 58 -3.31 -3.98 -1.41
N GLU A 59 -2.05 -4.04 -1.82
CA GLU A 59 -0.92 -4.32 -0.93
C GLU A 59 -0.75 -3.25 0.14
N MET A 60 -0.84 -1.96 -0.25
CA MET A 60 -0.79 -0.85 0.70
C MET A 60 -1.95 -0.89 1.71
N ALA A 61 -3.17 -1.17 1.25
CA ALA A 61 -4.34 -1.29 2.12
C ALA A 61 -4.16 -2.43 3.14
N LYS A 62 -3.61 -3.58 2.70
CA LYS A 62 -3.28 -4.71 3.58
C LYS A 62 -2.21 -4.33 4.61
N LEU A 63 -1.14 -3.66 4.18
CA LEU A 63 -0.06 -3.22 5.06
C LEU A 63 -0.60 -2.29 6.16
N ILE A 64 -1.35 -1.25 5.77
CA ILE A 64 -1.95 -0.29 6.71
C ILE A 64 -2.85 -1.01 7.72
N SER A 65 -3.71 -1.89 7.23
CA SER A 65 -4.67 -2.62 8.08
C SER A 65 -3.97 -3.57 9.06
N SER A 66 -2.94 -4.29 8.60
CA SER A 66 -2.15 -5.20 9.43
C SER A 66 -1.40 -4.44 10.53
N ASN A 67 -0.73 -3.35 10.14
CA ASN A 67 0.06 -2.51 11.03
C ASN A 67 -0.83 -1.84 12.10
N LYS A 68 -2.00 -1.32 11.69
CA LYS A 68 -3.03 -0.81 12.60
C LYS A 68 -3.48 -1.88 13.60
N ARG A 69 -3.80 -3.09 13.13
CA ARG A 69 -4.26 -4.18 14.01
C ARG A 69 -3.19 -4.56 15.03
N ALA A 70 -1.94 -4.71 14.61
CA ALA A 70 -0.83 -5.02 15.50
C ALA A 70 -0.63 -3.94 16.57
N ALA A 71 -0.68 -2.66 16.18
CA ALA A 71 -0.57 -1.54 17.10
C ALA A 71 -1.72 -1.49 18.13
N LEU A 72 -2.96 -1.72 17.68
CA LEU A 72 -4.12 -1.77 18.56
C LEU A 72 -4.04 -2.94 19.54
N ASN A 73 -3.76 -4.15 19.06
CA ASN A 73 -3.63 -5.32 19.93
C ASN A 73 -2.55 -5.12 21.00
N ASN A 74 -1.43 -4.48 20.66
CA ASN A 74 -0.38 -4.18 21.63
C ASN A 74 -0.84 -3.15 22.68
N ALA A 75 -1.51 -2.08 22.24
CA ALA A 75 -2.07 -1.08 23.15
C ALA A 75 -3.15 -1.68 24.08
N GLU A 76 -4.02 -2.53 23.55
CA GLU A 76 -5.05 -3.24 24.31
C GLU A 76 -4.43 -4.16 25.37
N GLY A 77 -3.41 -4.96 25.02
CA GLY A 77 -2.71 -5.79 26.00
C GLY A 77 -1.99 -4.98 27.08
N HIS A 78 -1.45 -3.81 26.73
CA HIS A 78 -0.88 -2.88 27.70
C HIS A 78 -1.95 -2.28 28.64
N MET A 79 -3.12 -1.92 28.12
CA MET A 79 -4.24 -1.44 28.95
C MET A 79 -4.79 -2.53 29.88
N GLU A 80 -4.93 -3.76 29.39
CA GLU A 80 -5.38 -4.91 30.19
C GLU A 80 -4.42 -5.16 31.36
N ARG A 81 -3.11 -5.19 31.08
CA ARG A 81 -2.09 -5.33 32.12
C ARG A 81 -2.19 -4.23 33.17
N LEU A 82 -2.28 -2.96 32.74
CA LEU A 82 -2.43 -1.83 33.66
C LEU A 82 -3.71 -1.92 34.50
N SER A 83 -4.82 -2.37 33.91
CA SER A 83 -6.07 -2.56 34.64
C SER A 83 -5.89 -3.59 35.77
N ASN A 84 -5.24 -4.72 35.48
CA ASN A 84 -4.96 -5.76 36.48
C ASN A 84 -4.02 -5.25 37.58
N GLU A 85 -2.95 -4.54 37.22
CA GLU A 85 -2.02 -3.93 38.19
C GLU A 85 -2.76 -2.94 39.11
N ILE A 86 -3.64 -2.09 38.56
CA ILE A 86 -4.46 -1.16 39.34
C ILE A 86 -5.40 -1.89 40.29
N ASP A 87 -6.05 -2.96 39.85
CA ASP A 87 -6.99 -3.69 40.69
C ASP A 87 -6.28 -4.47 41.81
N ASP A 88 -5.09 -5.01 41.54
CA ASP A 88 -4.22 -5.59 42.57
C ASP A 88 -3.76 -4.55 43.59
N LEU A 89 -3.36 -3.35 43.13
CA LEU A 89 -3.00 -2.24 44.01
C LEU A 89 -4.17 -1.78 44.88
N LYS A 90 -5.38 -1.65 44.33
CA LYS A 90 -6.60 -1.33 45.10
C LYS A 90 -6.91 -2.41 46.15
N ARG A 91 -6.73 -3.69 45.80
CA ARG A 91 -6.92 -4.80 46.76
C ARG A 91 -5.96 -4.65 47.93
N ARG A 92 -4.67 -4.45 47.67
CA ARG A 92 -3.64 -4.27 48.70
C ARG A 92 -3.88 -3.02 49.56
N ASP A 93 -4.27 -1.91 48.95
CA ASP A 93 -4.63 -0.68 49.68
C ASP A 93 -5.80 -0.91 50.67
N ASN A 94 -6.82 -1.65 50.24
CA ASN A 94 -7.93 -2.03 51.12
C ASN A 94 -7.48 -2.98 52.25
N GLU A 95 -6.62 -3.97 51.96
CA GLU A 95 -6.04 -4.86 52.97
C GLU A 95 -5.26 -4.08 54.04
N ILE A 96 -4.42 -3.11 53.62
CA ILE A 96 -3.69 -2.22 54.52
C ILE A 96 -4.65 -1.37 55.36
N THR A 97 -5.69 -0.82 54.73
CA THR A 97 -6.71 -0.02 55.41
C THR A 97 -7.43 -0.83 56.49
N GLN A 98 -7.81 -2.08 56.21
CA GLN A 98 -8.44 -2.96 57.21
C GLN A 98 -7.47 -3.33 58.32
N LEU A 99 -6.22 -3.67 57.98
CA LEU A 99 -5.19 -4.02 58.95
C LEU A 99 -4.91 -2.86 59.91
N SER A 100 -4.93 -1.62 59.44
CA SER A 100 -4.73 -0.42 60.27
C SER A 100 -5.80 -0.22 61.35
N ARG A 101 -6.98 -0.82 61.17
CA ARG A 101 -8.13 -0.72 62.08
C ARG A 101 -8.21 -1.91 63.04
N THR A 102 -7.34 -2.90 62.92
CA THR A 102 -7.38 -4.08 63.79
C THR A 102 -6.83 -3.75 65.18
N GLU A 103 -7.47 -4.30 66.21
CA GLU A 103 -6.97 -4.25 67.60
C GLU A 103 -6.10 -5.48 67.96
N ASP A 104 -6.06 -6.50 67.09
CA ASP A 104 -5.20 -7.67 67.27
C ASP A 104 -3.75 -7.36 66.83
N HIS A 105 -2.91 -7.05 67.81
CA HIS A 105 -1.51 -6.69 67.58
C HIS A 105 -0.65 -7.83 67.03
N ILE A 106 -0.99 -9.10 67.31
CA ILE A 106 -0.23 -10.25 66.75
C ILE A 106 -0.57 -10.38 65.27
N HIS A 107 -1.85 -10.33 64.91
CA HIS A 107 -2.29 -10.36 63.53
C HIS A 107 -1.72 -9.17 62.72
N PHE A 108 -1.71 -7.97 63.33
CA PHE A 108 -1.10 -6.78 62.73
C PHE A 108 0.35 -7.03 62.31
N ILE A 109 1.20 -7.47 63.25
CA ILE A 109 2.64 -7.66 63.01
C ILE A 109 2.87 -8.73 61.93
N GLN A 110 2.10 -9.82 61.93
CA GLN A 110 2.27 -10.90 60.96
C GLN A 110 1.85 -10.48 59.54
N SER A 111 0.66 -9.88 59.39
CA SER A 111 0.14 -9.45 58.09
C SER A 111 0.94 -8.29 57.49
N TYR A 112 1.40 -7.35 58.32
CA TYR A 112 2.19 -6.20 57.88
C TYR A 112 3.51 -6.62 57.23
N HIS A 113 4.26 -7.54 57.86
CA HIS A 113 5.51 -8.05 57.29
C HIS A 113 5.29 -8.77 55.95
N MET A 114 4.19 -9.51 55.82
CA MET A 114 3.85 -10.19 54.56
C MET A 114 3.52 -9.20 53.44
N LEU A 115 2.75 -8.15 53.74
CA LEU A 115 2.34 -7.12 52.76
C LEU A 115 3.53 -6.26 52.28
N ILE A 116 4.45 -5.90 53.19
CA ILE A 116 5.67 -5.16 52.80
C ILE A 116 6.55 -5.99 51.90
N ALA A 117 6.80 -7.26 52.23
CA ALA A 117 7.62 -8.14 51.42
C ALA A 117 7.07 -8.32 49.99
N GLN A 118 5.74 -8.26 49.81
CA GLN A 118 5.10 -8.29 48.49
C GLN A 118 5.24 -6.97 47.72
N THR A 119 5.21 -5.84 48.41
CA THR A 119 5.25 -4.51 47.80
C THR A 119 6.67 -4.11 47.38
N GLU A 120 7.69 -4.48 48.17
CA GLU A 120 9.09 -4.18 47.86
C GLU A 120 9.67 -5.06 46.74
N ALA A 121 9.07 -6.22 46.48
CA ALA A 121 9.53 -7.15 45.44
C ALA A 121 9.04 -6.81 44.02
N GLU A 122 8.08 -5.89 43.88
CA GLU A 122 7.33 -5.69 42.65
C GLU A 122 7.62 -4.31 42.04
N GLU A 123 8.78 -4.17 41.38
CA GLU A 123 9.00 -3.04 40.46
C GLU A 123 8.12 -3.23 39.22
N LEU A 124 7.03 -2.47 39.14
CA LEU A 124 6.14 -2.50 37.98
C LEU A 124 6.85 -1.90 36.75
N PRO A 125 7.04 -2.68 35.67
CA PRO A 125 7.75 -2.19 34.49
C PRO A 125 6.93 -1.11 33.76
N SER A 126 7.59 0.00 33.44
CA SER A 126 6.98 1.11 32.69
C SER A 126 6.30 0.64 31.41
N VAL A 127 5.05 1.02 31.22
CA VAL A 127 4.25 0.72 30.04
C VAL A 127 4.39 1.87 29.05
N THR A 128 5.01 1.63 27.90
CA THR A 128 5.15 2.65 26.85
C THR A 128 4.54 2.15 25.55
N VAL A 129 3.65 2.96 24.99
CA VAL A 129 3.12 2.76 23.63
C VAL A 129 3.74 3.85 22.76
N ASN A 130 4.20 3.51 21.55
CA ASN A 130 4.65 4.52 20.60
C ASN A 130 3.45 5.41 20.18
N PRO A 131 3.41 6.69 20.56
CA PRO A 131 2.28 7.56 20.26
C PRO A 131 2.34 8.12 18.83
N TYR A 132 3.45 7.93 18.12
CA TYR A 132 3.72 8.51 16.81
C TYR A 132 3.70 7.49 15.68
N PHE A 133 2.81 6.50 15.78
CA PHE A 133 2.65 5.58 14.67
C PHE A 133 2.05 6.30 13.46
N THR A 134 2.87 6.57 12.45
CA THR A 134 2.44 7.31 11.25
C THR A 134 2.46 6.43 10.02
N PHE A 135 1.48 6.67 9.14
CA PHE A 135 1.47 6.14 7.76
C PHE A 135 1.99 7.17 6.75
N GLY A 136 2.58 8.27 7.23
CA GLY A 136 3.11 9.37 6.42
C GLY A 136 4.07 8.91 5.30
N PRO A 137 5.02 7.99 5.57
CA PRO A 137 5.89 7.46 4.52
C PRO A 137 5.14 6.76 3.38
N VAL A 138 4.08 5.99 3.69
CA VAL A 138 3.26 5.30 2.69
C VAL A 138 2.54 6.33 1.81
N THR A 139 1.91 7.32 2.43
CA THR A 139 1.23 8.39 1.68
C THR A 139 2.19 9.23 0.85
N LYS A 140 3.42 9.47 1.34
CA LYS A 140 4.46 10.19 0.60
C LYS A 140 4.89 9.44 -0.64
N ALA A 141 5.17 8.14 -0.52
CA ALA A 141 5.58 7.30 -1.65
C ALA A 141 4.51 7.26 -2.75
N VAL A 142 3.22 7.19 -2.40
CA VAL A 142 2.11 7.26 -3.38
C VAL A 142 2.05 8.62 -4.06
N SER A 143 2.27 9.71 -3.31
CA SER A 143 2.30 11.05 -3.86
C SER A 143 3.46 11.24 -4.85
N GLU A 144 4.65 10.74 -4.52
CA GLU A 144 5.84 10.77 -5.39
C GLU A 144 5.60 9.95 -6.66
N MET A 145 5.02 8.75 -6.53
CA MET A 145 4.65 7.95 -7.70
C MET A 145 3.66 8.69 -8.61
N LYS A 146 2.62 9.32 -8.04
CA LYS A 146 1.67 10.12 -8.81
C LYS A 146 2.36 11.29 -9.52
N GLN A 147 3.30 11.96 -8.85
CA GLN A 147 4.05 13.06 -9.44
C GLN A 147 4.85 12.58 -10.66
N HIS A 148 5.61 11.49 -10.52
CA HIS A 148 6.36 10.94 -11.64
C HIS A 148 5.46 10.53 -12.81
N MET A 149 4.32 9.90 -12.55
CA MET A 149 3.36 9.57 -13.62
C MET A 149 2.85 10.83 -14.36
N ASN A 150 2.63 11.94 -13.63
CA ASN A 150 2.21 13.19 -14.24
C ASN A 150 3.34 13.87 -15.04
N GLU A 151 4.59 13.75 -14.59
CA GLU A 151 5.77 14.26 -15.31
C GLU A 151 5.90 13.55 -16.68
N PHE A 152 5.83 12.22 -16.71
CA PHE A 152 5.84 11.46 -17.97
C PHE A 152 4.72 11.88 -18.93
N SER A 153 3.52 12.13 -18.41
CA SER A 153 2.37 12.54 -19.25
C SER A 153 2.50 13.93 -19.84
N ASN A 154 3.29 14.83 -19.24
CA ASN A 154 3.50 16.20 -19.73
C ASN A 154 4.69 16.31 -20.68
N ASP A 155 5.63 15.36 -20.65
CA ASP A 155 6.82 15.35 -21.52
C ASP A 155 6.59 14.61 -22.86
N GLU A 156 5.55 13.77 -22.96
CA GLU A 156 5.25 12.95 -24.16
C GLU A 156 4.03 13.44 -24.99
N LEU A 157 3.37 14.54 -24.61
CA LEU A 157 2.27 15.20 -25.32
C LEU A 157 2.63 16.64 -25.71
#